data_AF-A0A7H8L766-F1
#
_entry.id   AF-A0A7H8L766-F1
#
_cell.length_a   1.000
_cell.length_b   1.000
_cell.length_c   1.000
_cell.angle_alpha   90.00
_cell.angle_beta   90.00
_cell.angle_gamma   90.00
#
_symmetry.space_group_name_H-M   'P 1'
#
loop_
_entity.id
_entity.type
_entity.pdbx_description
1 polymer ?
#
loop_
_entity_poly.entity_id
_entity_poly.type
_entity_poly.pdbx_seq_one_letter_code
_entity_poly.pdbx_strand_id
1 'polypeptide(L)'
;MAPGLERCMYCGDNLGTDIDHFEPIAQAPLRTFDWQNHLLACAHCNSNRKRDRFPRDPATGDGLLVDPCREDPADHLRLYLDSGAYDPLTVRGEATIEVFGLNERPELVRGRRMMFAVVKALLLTWRAAATPAEAAEYAAALREIHHADVLRTVLALRRSRPLALAVLGPDVLDALDRLVRETGQAGEERGAGEDRAAGA
;
A
#
# COMPACT_ATOMS: atom_id res chain seq x y z
N MET A 1 8.68 -1.70 6.19
CA MET A 1 9.06 -0.30 5.86
C MET A 1 7.83 0.45 5.42
N ALA A 2 7.78 1.76 5.67
CA ALA A 2 6.68 2.63 5.26
C ALA A 2 6.58 2.74 3.72
N PRO A 3 5.36 2.80 3.14
CA PRO A 3 5.19 2.88 1.70
C PRO A 3 5.57 4.28 1.16
N GLY A 4 6.12 4.30 -0.05
CA GLY A 4 6.48 5.54 -0.76
C GLY A 4 7.49 6.42 -0.01
N LEU A 5 7.43 7.72 -0.26
CA LEU A 5 8.27 8.73 0.40
C LEU A 5 7.78 8.98 1.84
N GLU A 6 8.14 8.07 2.76
CA GLU A 6 7.94 8.17 4.21
C GLU A 6 6.47 8.39 4.61
N ARG A 7 5.52 7.70 3.96
CA ARG A 7 4.09 7.89 4.22
C ARG A 7 3.61 7.13 5.44
N CYS A 8 2.60 7.71 6.10
CA CYS A 8 1.92 7.09 7.21
C CYS A 8 1.46 5.67 6.85
N MET A 9 1.85 4.70 7.67
CA MET A 9 1.58 3.28 7.43
C MET A 9 0.10 2.91 7.56
N TYR A 10 -0.75 3.80 8.10
CA TYR A 10 -2.19 3.59 8.22
C TYR A 10 -2.98 4.16 7.04
N CYS A 11 -2.78 5.44 6.71
CA CYS A 11 -3.57 6.09 5.65
C CYS A 11 -2.91 6.09 4.27
N GLY A 12 -1.60 5.83 4.19
CA GLY A 12 -0.83 5.78 2.94
C GLY A 12 -0.69 7.12 2.19
N ASP A 13 -1.19 8.22 2.77
CA ASP A 13 -1.31 9.53 2.11
C ASP A 13 -0.44 10.60 2.79
N ASN A 14 -0.74 10.88 4.06
CA ASN A 14 -0.01 11.89 4.84
C ASN A 14 1.43 11.48 5.07
N LEU A 15 2.34 12.46 5.16
CA LEU A 15 3.70 12.26 5.63
C LEU A 15 3.67 11.64 7.03
N GLY A 16 4.46 10.59 7.23
CA GLY A 16 4.72 10.01 8.54
C GLY A 16 5.62 10.96 9.32
N THR A 17 5.15 11.45 10.46
CA THR A 17 5.86 12.43 11.28
C THR A 17 6.15 11.91 12.68
N ASP A 18 5.41 10.89 13.10
CA ASP A 18 5.36 10.40 14.47
C ASP A 18 5.60 8.89 14.49
N ILE A 19 6.10 8.41 15.63
CA ILE A 19 6.12 6.98 15.94
C ILE A 19 4.88 6.66 16.77
N ASP A 20 4.02 5.77 16.26
CA ASP A 20 2.87 5.23 16.99
C ASP A 20 3.23 3.88 17.60
N HIS A 21 2.71 3.62 18.80
CA HIS A 21 2.70 2.30 19.40
C HIS A 21 1.47 1.54 18.92
N PHE A 22 1.64 0.55 18.04
CA PHE A 22 0.55 -0.22 17.43
C PHE A 22 -0.43 -0.71 18.50
N GLU A 23 0.04 -1.45 19.50
CA GLU A 23 -0.64 -1.60 20.78
C GLU A 23 -0.33 -0.40 21.69
N PRO A 24 -1.34 0.39 22.10
CA PRO A 24 -1.13 1.59 22.91
C PRO A 24 -0.44 1.29 24.25
N ILE A 25 0.45 2.17 24.70
CA ILE A 25 1.15 2.05 25.99
C ILE A 25 0.15 1.87 27.16
N ALA A 26 -0.99 2.56 27.11
CA ALA A 26 -2.04 2.45 28.13
C ALA A 26 -2.59 1.02 28.28
N GLN A 27 -2.51 0.21 27.23
CA GLN A 27 -2.97 -1.19 27.23
C GLN A 27 -1.82 -2.20 27.33
N ALA A 28 -0.63 -1.85 26.80
CA ALA A 28 0.53 -2.75 26.70
C ALA A 28 1.82 -2.03 27.15
N PRO A 29 1.96 -1.61 28.42
CA PRO A 29 3.08 -0.79 28.87
C PRO A 29 4.44 -1.49 28.72
N LEU A 30 4.48 -2.82 28.80
CA LEU A 30 5.70 -3.61 28.60
C LEU A 30 6.20 -3.61 27.15
N ARG A 31 5.36 -3.19 26.18
CA ARG A 31 5.73 -3.04 24.76
C ARG A 31 6.20 -1.63 24.39
N THR A 32 6.44 -0.76 25.38
CA THR A 32 6.86 0.63 25.15
C THR A 32 8.15 0.73 24.33
N PHE A 33 9.10 -0.18 24.58
CA PHE A 33 10.41 -0.26 23.91
C PHE A 33 10.52 -1.43 22.94
N ASP A 34 9.39 -2.02 22.54
CA ASP A 34 9.35 -3.06 21.52
C ASP A 34 9.30 -2.40 20.13
N TRP A 35 10.38 -2.50 19.37
CA TRP A 35 10.45 -1.95 18.01
C TRP A 35 9.43 -2.55 17.05
N GLN A 36 8.99 -3.79 17.28
CA GLN A 36 7.92 -4.41 16.48
C GLN A 36 6.54 -3.83 16.82
N ASN A 37 6.44 -3.01 17.86
CA ASN A 37 5.25 -2.25 18.21
C ASN A 37 5.28 -0.82 17.67
N HIS A 38 6.35 -0.39 16.98
CA HIS A 38 6.51 0.99 16.51
C HIS A 38 6.22 1.12 15.01
N LEU A 39 5.23 1.94 14.67
CA LEU A 39 4.84 2.20 13.28
C LEU A 39 5.02 3.69 12.95
N LEU A 40 5.46 3.97 11.72
CA LEU A 40 5.53 5.34 11.22
C LEU A 40 4.13 5.84 10.88
N ALA A 41 3.64 6.84 11.61
CA ALA A 41 2.30 7.38 11.47
C ALA A 41 2.32 8.90 11.30
N CYS A 42 1.26 9.46 10.72
CA CYS A 42 1.02 10.89 10.78
C CYS A 42 0.30 11.24 12.08
N ALA A 43 0.48 12.48 12.56
CA ALA A 43 -0.19 12.96 13.78
C ALA A 43 -1.72 12.82 13.76
N HIS A 44 -2.36 12.91 12.59
CA HIS A 44 -3.80 12.69 12.48
C HIS A 44 -4.21 11.23 12.76
N CYS A 45 -3.50 10.25 12.20
CA CYS A 45 -3.82 8.84 12.42
C CYS A 45 -3.46 8.42 13.85
N ASN A 46 -2.27 8.80 14.32
CA ASN A 46 -1.77 8.50 15.66
C ASN A 46 -2.60 9.22 16.74
N SER A 47 -2.52 10.54 16.78
CA SER A 47 -2.94 11.34 17.95
C SER A 47 -4.41 11.79 17.91
N ASN A 48 -5.13 11.61 16.80
CA ASN A 48 -6.54 12.00 16.68
C ASN A 48 -7.48 10.81 16.44
N ARG A 49 -7.12 9.90 15.53
CA ARG A 49 -7.98 8.77 15.15
C ARG A 49 -7.79 7.56 16.05
N LYS A 50 -6.56 7.03 16.12
CA LYS A 50 -6.24 5.83 16.91
C LYS A 50 -6.18 6.16 18.40
N ARG A 51 -5.27 7.02 18.83
CA ARG A 51 -5.00 7.27 20.26
C ARG A 51 -4.85 5.92 20.99
N ASP A 52 -5.65 5.72 22.05
CA ASP A 52 -5.72 4.47 22.80
C ASP A 52 -6.76 3.47 22.26
N ARG A 53 -7.41 3.75 21.12
CA ARG A 53 -8.35 2.82 20.48
C ARG A 53 -7.57 1.65 19.90
N PHE A 54 -7.76 0.49 20.51
CA PHE A 54 -7.24 -0.79 20.03
C PHE A 54 -8.34 -1.84 20.22
N PRO A 55 -9.31 -1.92 19.27
CA PRO A 55 -10.43 -2.86 19.39
C PRO A 55 -9.91 -4.29 19.48
N ARG A 56 -10.58 -5.11 20.29
CA ARG A 56 -10.22 -6.51 20.52
C ARG A 56 -11.40 -7.42 20.21
N ASP A 57 -11.10 -8.60 19.71
CA ASP A 57 -12.11 -9.64 19.51
C ASP A 57 -12.70 -10.05 20.88
N PRO A 58 -14.03 -9.99 21.07
CA PRO A 58 -14.63 -10.33 22.37
C PRO A 58 -14.49 -11.80 22.77
N ALA A 59 -14.30 -12.71 21.81
CA ALA A 59 -14.19 -14.14 22.05
C ALA A 59 -12.73 -14.57 22.30
N THR A 60 -11.76 -14.01 21.56
CA THR A 60 -10.35 -14.41 21.68
C THR A 60 -9.49 -13.42 22.46
N GLY A 61 -9.88 -12.14 22.53
CA GLY A 61 -9.09 -11.05 23.10
C GLY A 61 -8.01 -10.47 22.17
N ASP A 62 -7.90 -11.00 20.94
CA ASP A 62 -6.89 -10.58 19.97
C ASP A 62 -7.15 -9.16 19.45
N GLY A 63 -6.07 -8.42 19.14
CA GLY A 63 -6.16 -7.10 18.53
C GLY A 63 -6.77 -7.15 17.12
N LEU A 64 -7.76 -6.30 16.86
CA LEU A 64 -8.47 -6.26 15.59
C LEU A 64 -7.87 -5.29 14.56
N LEU A 65 -6.90 -4.46 14.93
CA LEU A 65 -6.23 -3.62 13.92
C LEU A 65 -5.34 -4.46 13.01
N VAL A 66 -5.25 -4.08 11.75
CA VAL A 66 -4.31 -4.66 10.77
C VAL A 66 -2.93 -4.07 11.04
N ASP A 67 -1.94 -4.92 11.30
CA ASP A 67 -0.54 -4.50 11.45
C ASP A 67 0.20 -4.61 10.10
N PRO A 68 0.42 -3.49 9.38
CA PRO A 68 1.05 -3.51 8.06
C PRO A 68 2.51 -3.99 8.08
N CYS A 69 3.13 -4.18 9.25
CA CYS A 69 4.46 -4.79 9.37
C CYS A 69 4.42 -6.33 9.50
N ARG A 70 3.26 -6.92 9.81
CA ARG A 70 3.13 -8.36 10.11
C ARG A 70 2.20 -9.09 9.16
N GLU A 71 1.23 -8.39 8.60
CA GLU A 71 0.27 -8.95 7.65
C GLU A 71 0.10 -8.02 6.45
N ASP A 72 -0.40 -8.59 5.35
CA ASP A 72 -0.64 -7.82 4.14
C ASP A 72 -2.00 -7.13 4.23
N PRO A 73 -2.08 -5.78 4.17
CA PRO A 73 -3.36 -5.08 4.25
C PRO A 73 -4.34 -5.49 3.16
N ALA A 74 -3.87 -5.96 2.00
CA ALA A 74 -4.74 -6.40 0.90
C ALA A 74 -5.48 -7.72 1.19
N ASP A 75 -5.07 -8.46 2.21
CA ASP A 75 -5.81 -9.64 2.69
C ASP A 75 -7.01 -9.25 3.56
N HIS A 76 -7.03 -8.00 4.05
CA HIS A 76 -8.05 -7.47 4.95
C HIS A 76 -8.89 -6.35 4.33
N LEU A 77 -8.36 -5.66 3.33
CA LEU A 77 -8.95 -4.48 2.72
C LEU A 77 -8.99 -4.62 1.19
N ARG A 78 -10.14 -4.33 0.58
CA ARG A 78 -10.28 -4.23 -0.88
C ARG A 78 -10.49 -2.79 -1.29
N LEU A 79 -9.54 -2.23 -2.05
CA LEU A 79 -9.69 -0.92 -2.67
C LEU A 79 -10.52 -1.00 -3.96
N TYR A 80 -11.55 -0.16 -4.07
CA TYR A 80 -12.23 0.08 -5.33
C TYR A 80 -11.63 1.31 -6.02
N LEU A 81 -11.01 1.10 -7.18
CA LEU A 81 -10.24 2.14 -7.87
C LEU A 81 -11.12 3.29 -8.42
N ASP A 82 -12.37 3.01 -8.75
CA ASP A 82 -13.33 3.97 -9.30
C ASP A 82 -13.88 4.93 -8.24
N SER A 83 -14.19 4.43 -7.04
CA SER A 83 -14.68 5.23 -5.92
C SER A 83 -13.52 5.78 -5.07
N GLY A 84 -12.42 5.05 -4.97
CA GLY A 84 -11.33 5.29 -4.03
C GLY A 84 -11.63 4.79 -2.61
N ALA A 85 -12.75 4.10 -2.38
CA ALA A 85 -13.14 3.59 -1.07
C ALA A 85 -12.62 2.16 -0.83
N TYR A 86 -12.49 1.79 0.43
CA TYR A 86 -12.18 0.44 0.87
C TYR A 86 -13.45 -0.32 1.29
N ASP A 87 -13.57 -1.59 0.90
CA ASP A 87 -14.43 -2.55 1.61
C ASP A 87 -13.59 -3.41 2.56
N PRO A 88 -14.11 -3.76 3.74
CA PRO A 88 -13.50 -4.76 4.60
C PRO A 88 -13.69 -6.16 4.02
N LEU A 89 -12.61 -6.95 3.99
CA LEU A 89 -12.64 -8.39 3.70
C LEU A 89 -12.68 -9.24 4.98
N THR A 90 -12.28 -8.65 6.11
CA THR A 90 -12.28 -9.29 7.43
C THR A 90 -12.76 -8.30 8.50
N VAL A 91 -13.11 -8.83 9.68
CA VAL A 91 -13.42 -8.03 10.88
C VAL A 91 -12.26 -7.10 11.27
N ARG A 92 -11.01 -7.52 10.98
CA ARG A 92 -9.82 -6.69 11.23
C ARG A 92 -9.74 -5.51 10.25
N GLY A 93 -10.07 -5.77 8.99
CA GLY A 93 -10.19 -4.72 7.97
C GLY A 93 -11.26 -3.70 8.34
N GLU A 94 -12.42 -4.16 8.80
CA GLU A 94 -13.52 -3.28 9.24
C GLU A 94 -13.10 -2.39 10.40
N ALA A 95 -12.55 -2.97 11.47
CA ALA A 95 -12.04 -2.23 12.61
C ALA A 95 -10.96 -1.20 12.21
N THR A 96 -10.09 -1.56 11.27
CA THR A 96 -9.03 -0.68 10.76
C THR A 96 -9.59 0.50 9.96
N ILE A 97 -10.55 0.26 9.06
CA ILE A 97 -11.24 1.33 8.32
C ILE A 97 -11.90 2.31 9.30
N GLU A 98 -12.64 1.80 10.29
CA GLU A 98 -13.37 2.62 11.26
C GLU A 98 -12.42 3.43 12.17
N VAL A 99 -11.38 2.78 12.72
CA VAL A 99 -10.46 3.44 13.65
C VAL A 99 -9.75 4.60 12.95
N PHE A 100 -9.14 4.35 11.79
CA PHE A 100 -8.36 5.37 11.07
C PHE A 100 -9.19 6.30 10.19
N GLY A 101 -10.45 5.97 9.96
CA GLY A 101 -11.36 6.77 9.17
C GLY A 101 -11.06 6.73 7.69
N LEU A 102 -10.68 5.57 7.17
CA LEU A 102 -10.08 5.47 5.84
C LEU A 102 -11.07 5.85 4.73
N ASN A 103 -12.37 5.77 4.99
CA ASN A 103 -13.45 6.12 4.07
C ASN A 103 -14.21 7.40 4.47
N GLU A 104 -14.32 7.70 5.77
CA GLU A 104 -15.03 8.90 6.25
C GLU A 104 -14.24 10.18 6.01
N ARG A 105 -12.94 10.06 5.72
CA ARG A 105 -12.04 11.16 5.36
C ARG A 105 -12.07 11.38 3.83
N PRO A 106 -12.82 12.37 3.31
CA PRO A 106 -13.06 12.50 1.87
C PRO A 106 -11.78 12.79 1.08
N GLU A 107 -10.78 13.41 1.71
CA GLU A 107 -9.49 13.68 1.10
C GLU A 107 -8.72 12.40 0.77
N LEU A 108 -8.80 11.36 1.62
CA LEU A 108 -8.13 10.08 1.38
C LEU A 108 -8.77 9.32 0.21
N VAL A 109 -10.11 9.27 0.20
CA VAL A 109 -10.90 8.62 -0.86
C VAL A 109 -10.63 9.31 -2.20
N ARG A 110 -10.68 10.64 -2.22
CA ARG A 110 -10.39 11.44 -3.41
C ARG A 110 -8.93 11.27 -3.85
N GLY A 111 -7.99 11.21 -2.91
CA GLY A 111 -6.56 10.98 -3.16
C GLY A 111 -6.32 9.67 -3.88
N ARG A 112 -6.84 8.55 -3.36
CA ARG A 112 -6.73 7.23 -4.01
C ARG A 112 -7.36 7.20 -5.40
N ARG A 113 -8.57 7.79 -5.57
CA ARG A 113 -9.23 7.87 -6.88
C ARG A 113 -8.42 8.70 -7.88
N MET A 114 -7.89 9.85 -7.45
CA MET A 114 -7.02 10.69 -8.29
C MET A 114 -5.75 9.93 -8.66
N MET A 115 -5.14 9.23 -7.69
CA MET A 115 -3.93 8.47 -7.92
C MET A 115 -4.14 7.35 -8.93
N PHE A 116 -5.32 6.74 -8.98
CA PHE A 116 -5.61 5.77 -10.03
C PHE A 116 -5.50 6.38 -11.44
N ALA A 117 -5.96 7.62 -11.64
CA ALA A 117 -5.76 8.31 -12.92
C ALA A 117 -4.27 8.59 -13.20
N VAL A 118 -3.50 8.99 -12.17
CA VAL A 118 -2.05 9.22 -12.27
C VAL A 118 -1.30 7.94 -12.64
N VAL A 119 -1.61 6.81 -11.99
CA VAL A 119 -0.99 5.51 -12.30
C VAL A 119 -1.25 5.11 -13.74
N LYS A 120 -2.49 5.27 -14.25
CA LYS A 120 -2.79 5.01 -15.66
C LYS A 120 -1.97 5.90 -16.60
N ALA A 121 -1.87 7.19 -16.30
CA ALA A 121 -1.08 8.12 -17.10
C ALA A 121 0.41 7.74 -17.08
N LEU A 122 0.98 7.46 -15.90
CA LEU A 122 2.38 7.05 -15.76
C LEU A 122 2.69 5.74 -16.49
N LEU A 123 1.78 4.76 -16.47
CA LEU A 123 1.94 3.52 -17.24
C LEU A 123 2.02 3.78 -18.76
N LEU A 124 1.16 4.67 -19.27
CA LEU A 124 1.17 5.04 -20.68
C LEU A 124 2.42 5.85 -21.05
N THR A 125 2.82 6.80 -20.21
CA THR A 125 4.04 7.59 -20.41
C THR A 125 5.28 6.70 -20.35
N TRP A 126 5.33 5.76 -19.39
CA TRP A 126 6.37 4.75 -19.29
C TRP A 126 6.46 3.90 -20.58
N ARG A 127 5.33 3.43 -21.11
CA ARG A 127 5.28 2.67 -22.37
C ARG A 127 5.80 3.49 -23.55
N ALA A 128 5.56 4.80 -23.54
CA ALA A 128 5.90 5.72 -24.61
C ALA A 128 7.28 6.39 -24.45
N ALA A 129 8.03 6.05 -23.40
CA ALA A 129 9.34 6.64 -23.12
C ALA A 129 10.30 6.49 -24.32
N ALA A 130 10.99 7.58 -24.68
CA ALA A 130 11.86 7.60 -25.85
C ALA A 130 13.22 6.95 -25.58
N THR A 131 13.63 6.91 -24.32
CA THR A 131 14.92 6.35 -23.90
C THR A 131 14.77 5.37 -22.74
N PRO A 132 15.71 4.42 -22.58
CA PRO A 132 15.75 3.55 -21.40
C PRO A 132 15.88 4.32 -20.07
N ALA A 133 16.55 5.47 -20.08
CA ALA A 133 16.70 6.31 -18.89
C ALA A 133 15.35 6.90 -18.45
N GLU A 134 14.58 7.46 -19.39
CA GLU A 134 13.21 7.94 -19.12
C GLU A 134 12.29 6.80 -18.65
N ALA A 135 12.35 5.63 -19.29
CA ALA A 135 11.57 4.48 -18.86
C ALA A 135 11.93 4.05 -17.42
N ALA A 136 13.22 4.06 -17.07
CA ALA A 136 13.66 3.75 -15.72
C ALA A 136 13.15 4.78 -14.70
N GLU A 137 13.16 6.08 -15.05
CA GLU A 137 12.64 7.16 -14.23
C GLU A 137 11.14 6.99 -13.94
N TYR A 138 10.31 6.76 -14.97
CA TYR A 138 8.87 6.54 -14.76
C TYR A 138 8.57 5.26 -13.99
N ALA A 139 9.35 4.20 -14.20
CA ALA A 139 9.23 2.97 -13.41
C ALA A 139 9.61 3.19 -11.94
N ALA A 140 10.63 4.02 -11.66
CA ALA A 140 10.98 4.40 -10.28
C ALA A 140 9.87 5.24 -9.66
N ALA A 141 9.34 6.23 -10.38
CA ALA A 141 8.23 7.05 -9.93
C ALA A 141 6.98 6.21 -9.57
N LEU A 142 6.64 5.20 -10.37
CA LEU A 142 5.56 4.27 -10.05
C LEU A 142 5.79 3.54 -8.71
N ARG A 143 7.03 3.18 -8.36
CA ARG A 143 7.35 2.48 -7.11
C ARG A 143 7.35 3.40 -5.89
N GLU A 144 7.72 4.66 -6.08
CA GLU A 144 7.88 5.64 -5.00
C GLU A 144 6.62 6.47 -4.74
N ILE A 145 5.64 6.43 -5.65
CA ILE A 145 4.43 7.22 -5.53
C ILE A 145 3.68 6.92 -4.23
N HIS A 146 3.17 7.97 -3.59
CA HIS A 146 2.26 7.85 -2.46
C HIS A 146 0.98 7.10 -2.91
N HIS A 147 0.32 6.40 -1.99
CA HIS A 147 -0.73 5.41 -2.29
C HIS A 147 -0.24 4.15 -3.03
N ALA A 148 0.73 3.44 -2.44
CA ALA A 148 1.20 2.15 -2.94
C ALA A 148 0.07 1.09 -3.07
N ASP A 149 -0.99 1.22 -2.28
CA ASP A 149 -2.23 0.43 -2.36
C ASP A 149 -2.91 0.54 -3.73
N VAL A 150 -2.89 1.72 -4.36
CA VAL A 150 -3.49 1.93 -5.69
C VAL A 150 -2.71 1.16 -6.76
N LEU A 151 -1.38 1.32 -6.82
CA LEU A 151 -0.57 0.57 -7.78
C LEU A 151 -0.67 -0.94 -7.54
N ARG A 152 -0.64 -1.37 -6.27
CA ARG A 152 -0.84 -2.77 -5.91
C ARG A 152 -2.18 -3.30 -6.41
N THR A 153 -3.25 -2.53 -6.26
CA THR A 153 -4.59 -2.90 -6.73
C THR A 153 -4.63 -2.99 -8.26
N VAL A 154 -3.98 -2.06 -8.96
CA VAL A 154 -3.84 -2.09 -10.43
C VAL A 154 -3.08 -3.36 -10.88
N LEU A 155 -1.96 -3.70 -10.22
CA LEU A 155 -1.21 -4.93 -10.49
C LEU A 155 -2.06 -6.18 -10.25
N ALA A 156 -2.88 -6.19 -9.20
CA ALA A 156 -3.75 -7.31 -8.85
C ALA A 156 -4.86 -7.57 -9.88
N LEU A 157 -5.30 -6.55 -10.64
CA LEU A 157 -6.28 -6.74 -11.72
C LEU A 157 -5.83 -7.78 -12.75
N ARG A 158 -4.51 -7.95 -12.95
CA ARG A 158 -3.95 -8.95 -13.89
C ARG A 158 -4.37 -10.39 -13.58
N ARG A 159 -4.84 -10.68 -12.36
CA ARG A 159 -5.42 -11.98 -12.00
C ARG A 159 -6.70 -12.30 -12.79
N SER A 160 -7.38 -11.29 -13.34
CA SER A 160 -8.56 -11.43 -14.20
C SER A 160 -8.46 -10.51 -15.41
N ARG A 161 -8.07 -11.06 -16.56
CA ARG A 161 -7.91 -10.28 -17.80
C ARG A 161 -9.19 -9.56 -18.25
N PRO A 162 -10.40 -10.15 -18.19
CA PRO A 162 -11.63 -9.44 -18.54
C PRO A 162 -11.87 -8.21 -17.65
N LEU A 163 -11.66 -8.35 -16.34
CA LEU A 163 -11.81 -7.24 -15.40
C LEU A 163 -10.75 -6.17 -15.64
N ALA A 164 -9.48 -6.55 -15.83
CA ALA A 164 -8.40 -5.62 -16.11
C ALA A 164 -8.67 -4.82 -17.39
N LEU A 165 -9.18 -5.47 -18.45
CA LEU A 165 -9.54 -4.79 -19.70
C LEU A 165 -10.69 -3.80 -19.49
N ALA A 166 -11.71 -4.16 -18.71
CA ALA A 166 -12.83 -3.28 -18.41
C ALA A 166 -12.41 -2.05 -17.59
N VAL A 167 -11.48 -2.22 -16.64
CA VAL A 167 -11.06 -1.15 -15.71
C VAL A 167 -9.96 -0.26 -16.28
N LEU A 168 -8.98 -0.84 -16.97
CA LEU A 168 -7.79 -0.14 -17.47
C LEU A 168 -7.91 0.27 -18.94
N GLY A 169 -8.71 -0.46 -19.73
CA GLY A 169 -8.67 -0.38 -21.18
C GLY A 169 -7.46 -1.12 -21.78
N PRO A 170 -7.45 -1.32 -23.11
CA PRO A 170 -6.44 -2.14 -23.77
C PRO A 170 -5.03 -1.57 -23.65
N ASP A 171 -4.87 -0.25 -23.81
CA ASP A 171 -3.56 0.40 -23.83
C ASP A 171 -2.84 0.35 -22.50
N VAL A 172 -3.55 0.67 -21.41
CA VAL A 172 -2.98 0.66 -20.06
C VAL A 172 -2.71 -0.78 -19.62
N LEU A 173 -3.58 -1.73 -19.98
CA LEU A 173 -3.36 -3.14 -19.68
C LEU A 173 -2.11 -3.68 -20.38
N ASP A 174 -1.90 -3.33 -21.66
CA ASP A 174 -0.68 -3.71 -22.39
C ASP A 174 0.58 -3.10 -21.74
N ALA A 175 0.53 -1.81 -21.39
CA ALA A 175 1.61 -1.15 -20.66
C ALA A 175 1.93 -1.87 -19.33
N LEU A 176 0.90 -2.20 -18.56
CA LEU A 176 1.04 -2.91 -17.29
C LEU A 176 1.66 -4.31 -17.47
N ASP A 177 1.17 -5.07 -18.45
CA ASP A 177 1.69 -6.40 -18.76
C ASP A 177 3.17 -6.35 -19.18
N ARG A 178 3.56 -5.33 -19.94
CA ARG A 178 4.96 -5.10 -20.32
C ARG A 178 5.82 -4.73 -19.12
N LEU A 179 5.35 -3.82 -18.26
CA LEU A 179 6.06 -3.41 -17.05
C LEU A 179 6.36 -4.62 -16.15
N VAL A 180 5.40 -5.52 -15.95
CA VAL A 180 5.61 -6.70 -15.10
C VAL A 180 6.59 -7.70 -15.73
N ARG A 181 6.56 -7.89 -17.06
CA ARG A 181 7.53 -8.76 -17.74
C ARG A 181 8.96 -8.24 -17.56
N GLU A 182 9.18 -6.96 -17.81
CA GLU A 182 10.52 -6.35 -17.74
C GLU A 182 11.04 -6.27 -16.29
N THR A 183 10.16 -6.08 -15.31
CA THR A 183 10.55 -6.09 -13.88
C THR A 183 10.76 -7.50 -13.31
N GLY A 184 10.02 -8.50 -13.79
CA GLY A 184 10.23 -9.91 -13.43
C GLY A 184 11.58 -10.44 -13.91
N GLN A 185 11.95 -10.15 -15.17
CA GLN A 185 13.24 -10.54 -15.75
C GLN A 185 14.42 -9.88 -15.02
N ALA A 186 14.31 -8.59 -14.68
CA ALA A 186 15.35 -7.88 -13.93
C ALA A 186 15.54 -8.38 -12.49
N GLY A 187 14.54 -9.03 -11.89
CA GLY A 187 14.63 -9.67 -10.57
C GLY A 187 15.36 -11.02 -10.61
N GLU A 188 15.11 -11.82 -11.64
CA GLU A 188 15.79 -13.11 -11.86
C GLU A 188 17.27 -12.93 -12.19
N GLU A 189 17.63 -11.92 -12.99
CA GLU A 189 19.03 -11.61 -13.32
C GLU A 189 19.84 -11.09 -12.12
N ARG A 190 19.22 -10.33 -11.19
CA ARG A 190 19.86 -9.88 -9.95
C ARG A 190 20.04 -11.01 -8.94
N GLY A 191 19.02 -11.86 -8.77
CA GLY A 191 19.11 -13.03 -7.89
C GLY A 191 20.16 -14.05 -8.35
N ALA A 192 20.30 -14.27 -9.66
CA ALA A 192 21.35 -15.12 -10.22
C ALA A 192 22.77 -14.54 -10.09
N GLY A 193 22.90 -13.21 -9.93
CA GLY A 193 24.17 -12.53 -9.68
C GLY A 193 24.63 -12.62 -8.22
N GLU A 194 23.70 -12.53 -7.27
CA GLU A 194 23.97 -12.65 -5.84
C GLU A 194 24.32 -14.10 -5.44
N ASP A 195 23.64 -15.11 -5.99
CA ASP A 195 23.97 -16.53 -5.77
C ASP A 195 25.35 -16.93 -6.33
N ARG A 196 25.84 -16.23 -7.37
CA ARG A 196 27.21 -16.44 -7.89
C ARG A 196 28.28 -15.73 -7.08
N ALA A 197 27.94 -14.65 -6.37
CA ALA A 197 28.87 -13.93 -5.50
C ALA A 197 28.99 -14.56 -4.10
N ALA A 198 27.96 -15.29 -3.64
CA ALA A 198 27.99 -16.03 -2.38
C ALA A 198 28.68 -17.41 -2.46
N GLY A 199 29.05 -17.86 -3.65
CA GLY A 199 29.69 -19.16 -3.91
C GLY A 199 31.17 -19.11 -4.31
N ALA A 200 31.85 -17.97 -4.14
CA ALA A 200 33.28 -17.77 -4.46
C ALA A 200 34.10 -17.41 -3.22
#